data_AF-A0A9E3RZW9-F1
#
_entry.id   AF-A0A9E3RZW9-F1
#
_cell.length_a   1.000
_cell.length_b   1.000
_cell.length_c   1.000
_cell.angle_alpha   90.00
_cell.angle_beta   90.00
_cell.angle_gamma   90.00
#
_symmetry.space_group_name_H-M   'P 1'
#
loop_
_entity.id
_entity.type
_entity.pdbx_description
1 polymer ?
#
loop_
_entity_poly.entity_id
_entity_poly.type
_entity_poly.pdbx_seq_one_letter_code
_entity_poly.pdbx_strand_id
1 'polypeptide(L)'
;MKQVILIVMVALVALVGCEKPPPPEPPAPPPPPPPTADELYRGVMQKIEPSIVPSAAMGPILAAALQAELSGLNAQVNGPQAKQKVASDLVERLKQARSTEQWELVLVLCDGLDVMEPGGSRTSNYRDQALAEKARPTVKVKGFFEQDGVTNVFMDVFVPTTGKTESVKRREGEEFLGLVLEKIVGDKKAIQLRYKATGATFTVPAP
;
A
#
# COMPACT_ATOMS: atom_id res chain seq x y z
N MET A 1 -0.35 -102.06 0.20
CA MET A 1 -0.31 -100.68 -0.32
C MET A 1 -1.72 -100.10 -0.43
N LYS A 2 -2.37 -99.72 0.68
CA LYS A 2 -3.70 -99.04 0.65
C LYS A 2 -4.17 -98.41 1.98
N GLN A 3 -3.29 -98.20 2.97
CA GLN A 3 -3.71 -97.73 4.31
C GLN A 3 -2.83 -96.64 4.95
N VAL A 4 -1.95 -95.97 4.20
CA VAL A 4 -1.04 -94.95 4.76
C VAL A 4 -1.43 -93.51 4.34
N ILE A 5 -2.49 -93.33 3.54
CA ILE A 5 -2.86 -92.03 2.95
C ILE A 5 -4.00 -91.31 3.72
N LEU A 6 -4.41 -91.81 4.90
CA LEU A 6 -5.57 -91.25 5.61
C LEU A 6 -5.27 -90.48 6.91
N ILE A 7 -4.00 -90.34 7.31
CA ILE A 7 -3.62 -89.71 8.59
C ILE A 7 -2.92 -88.35 8.43
N VAL A 8 -2.54 -87.95 7.21
CA VAL A 8 -1.86 -86.66 6.97
C VAL A 8 -2.84 -85.53 6.62
N MET A 9 -4.12 -85.84 6.33
CA MET A 9 -5.09 -84.83 5.89
C MET A 9 -6.02 -84.29 7.00
N VAL A 10 -5.79 -84.65 8.27
CA VAL A 10 -6.57 -84.15 9.43
C VAL A 10 -5.74 -83.22 10.33
N ALA A 11 -4.43 -83.11 10.12
CA ALA A 11 -3.56 -82.21 10.88
C ALA A 11 -3.43 -80.78 10.29
N LEU A 12 -4.16 -80.46 9.21
CA LEU A 12 -4.04 -79.17 8.50
C LEU A 12 -5.26 -78.24 8.61
N VAL A 13 -6.22 -78.53 9.50
CA VAL A 13 -7.46 -77.72 9.67
C VAL A 13 -7.53 -77.06 11.06
N ALA A 14 -6.49 -77.17 11.88
CA ALA A 14 -6.44 -76.57 13.23
C ALA A 14 -5.82 -75.17 13.29
N LEU A 15 -5.70 -74.47 12.15
CA LEU A 15 -5.28 -73.06 12.07
C LEU A 15 -6.32 -72.24 11.30
N VAL A 16 -7.61 -72.41 11.63
CA VAL A 16 -8.58 -71.32 11.38
C VAL A 16 -8.31 -70.29 12.47
N GLY A 17 -7.30 -69.47 12.24
CA GLY A 17 -7.05 -68.28 13.03
C GLY A 17 -8.30 -67.42 12.98
N CYS A 18 -8.86 -67.12 14.15
CA CYS A 18 -9.73 -65.96 14.32
C CYS A 18 -8.87 -64.72 14.01
N GLU A 19 -8.78 -64.33 12.73
CA GLU A 19 -8.51 -62.94 12.39
C GLU A 19 -9.70 -62.15 12.92
N LYS A 20 -9.51 -61.62 14.12
CA LYS A 20 -10.36 -60.57 14.68
C LYS A 20 -10.42 -59.49 13.59
N PRO A 21 -11.61 -59.16 13.03
CA PRO A 21 -11.72 -58.12 12.03
C PRO A 21 -10.99 -56.89 12.57
N PRO A 22 -10.15 -56.22 11.74
CA PRO A 22 -9.41 -55.05 12.18
C PRO A 22 -10.42 -54.12 12.85
N PRO A 23 -10.11 -53.61 14.06
CA PRO A 23 -10.99 -52.69 14.76
C PRO A 23 -11.46 -51.63 13.76
N PRO A 24 -12.77 -51.34 13.66
CA PRO A 24 -13.25 -50.31 12.75
C PRO A 24 -12.41 -49.05 13.00
N GLU A 25 -11.81 -48.51 11.93
CA GLU A 25 -10.98 -47.32 12.05
C GLU A 25 -11.76 -46.27 12.84
N PRO A 26 -11.16 -45.68 13.89
CA PRO A 26 -11.82 -44.63 14.65
C PRO A 26 -12.38 -43.62 13.65
N PRO A 27 -13.66 -43.19 13.78
CA PRO A 27 -14.25 -42.24 12.85
C PRO A 27 -13.30 -41.06 12.70
N ALA A 28 -12.92 -40.77 11.45
CA ALA A 28 -11.97 -39.70 11.17
C ALA A 28 -12.43 -38.44 11.91
N PRO A 29 -11.54 -37.78 12.68
CA PRO A 29 -11.92 -36.56 13.39
C PRO A 29 -12.55 -35.59 12.40
N PRO A 30 -13.64 -34.90 12.78
CA PRO A 30 -14.31 -33.98 11.86
C PRO A 30 -13.28 -32.98 11.33
N PRO A 31 -13.32 -32.64 10.02
CA PRO A 31 -12.39 -31.68 9.46
C PRO A 31 -12.47 -30.37 10.25
N PRO A 32 -11.34 -29.70 10.49
CA PRO A 32 -11.34 -28.46 11.24
C PRO A 32 -12.29 -27.46 10.58
N PRO A 33 -12.98 -26.62 11.37
CA PRO A 33 -13.87 -25.62 10.82
C PRO A 33 -13.10 -24.70 9.85
N PRO A 34 -13.73 -24.24 8.77
CA PRO A 34 -13.08 -23.34 7.83
C PRO A 34 -12.66 -22.05 8.54
N PRO A 35 -11.53 -21.43 8.13
CA PRO A 35 -11.03 -20.22 8.78
C PRO A 35 -12.04 -19.08 8.64
N THR A 36 -12.16 -18.28 9.69
CA THR A 36 -13.03 -17.10 9.74
C THR A 36 -12.51 -15.99 8.83
N ALA A 37 -13.40 -15.07 8.44
CA ALA A 37 -13.00 -13.90 7.64
C ALA A 37 -11.92 -13.05 8.34
N ASP A 38 -11.93 -12.98 9.68
CA ASP A 38 -10.95 -12.22 10.47
C ASP A 38 -9.58 -12.89 10.51
N GLU A 39 -9.53 -14.22 10.58
CA GLU A 39 -8.25 -14.96 10.53
C GLU A 39 -7.60 -14.83 9.15
N LEU A 40 -8.40 -14.96 8.09
CA LEU A 40 -7.94 -14.75 6.71
C LEU A 40 -7.45 -13.31 6.52
N TYR A 41 -8.21 -12.31 6.96
CA TYR A 41 -7.83 -10.90 6.93
C TYR A 41 -6.48 -10.65 7.63
N ARG A 42 -6.35 -11.09 8.90
CA ARG A 42 -5.11 -10.91 9.67
C ARG A 42 -3.91 -11.57 9.00
N GLY A 43 -4.11 -12.76 8.46
CA GLY A 43 -3.06 -13.49 7.74
C GLY A 43 -2.56 -12.73 6.51
N VAL A 44 -3.46 -12.13 5.73
CA VAL A 44 -3.07 -11.28 4.59
C VAL A 44 -2.34 -10.02 5.07
N MET A 45 -2.93 -9.30 6.04
CA MET A 45 -2.35 -8.06 6.55
C MET A 45 -0.93 -8.28 7.09
N GLN A 46 -0.72 -9.33 7.89
CA GLN A 46 0.59 -9.65 8.45
C GLN A 46 1.69 -9.82 7.39
N LYS A 47 1.34 -10.37 6.22
CA LYS A 47 2.29 -10.60 5.13
C LYS A 47 2.58 -9.36 4.31
N ILE A 48 1.58 -8.49 4.12
CA ILE A 48 1.74 -7.27 3.31
C ILE A 48 2.26 -6.08 4.11
N GLU A 49 2.08 -6.08 5.44
CA GLU A 49 2.46 -4.98 6.35
C GLU A 49 3.89 -4.46 6.12
N PRO A 50 4.92 -5.32 5.94
CA PRO A 50 6.29 -4.83 5.71
C PRO A 50 6.46 -4.02 4.43
N SER A 51 5.53 -4.14 3.47
CA SER A 51 5.53 -3.40 2.21
C SER A 51 4.75 -2.08 2.30
N ILE A 52 4.06 -1.81 3.41
CA ILE A 52 3.30 -0.57 3.64
C ILE A 52 4.22 0.46 4.29
N VAL A 53 5.18 0.97 3.52
CA VAL A 53 6.14 2.00 3.96
C VAL A 53 6.34 3.05 2.87
N PRO A 54 6.67 4.31 3.22
CA PRO A 54 6.85 5.39 2.24
C PRO A 54 8.13 5.17 1.42
N SER A 55 8.02 4.48 0.29
CA SER A 55 9.12 4.29 -0.66
C SER A 55 8.57 3.95 -2.04
N ALA A 56 9.10 4.60 -3.08
CA ALA A 56 8.69 4.35 -4.47
C ALA A 56 8.91 2.89 -4.91
N ALA A 57 9.87 2.17 -4.30
CA ALA A 57 10.12 0.77 -4.61
C ALA A 57 9.05 -0.18 -4.04
N MET A 58 8.28 0.25 -3.04
CA MET A 58 7.39 -0.63 -2.28
C MET A 58 6.02 -0.80 -2.92
N GLY A 59 5.59 0.11 -3.80
CA GLY A 59 4.31 0.02 -4.50
C GLY A 59 4.16 -1.29 -5.29
N PRO A 60 5.11 -1.62 -6.21
CA PRO A 60 5.10 -2.89 -6.93
C PRO A 60 5.22 -4.12 -6.01
N ILE A 61 5.96 -4.01 -4.91
CA ILE A 61 6.15 -5.12 -3.96
C ILE A 61 4.82 -5.41 -3.22
N LEU A 62 4.16 -4.36 -2.73
CA LEU A 62 2.84 -4.46 -2.10
C LEU A 62 1.81 -5.03 -3.08
N ALA A 63 1.79 -4.53 -4.31
CA ALA A 63 0.90 -5.02 -5.37
C ALA A 63 1.10 -6.52 -5.64
N ALA A 64 2.35 -6.98 -5.77
CA ALA A 64 2.67 -8.38 -5.99
C ALA A 64 2.29 -9.26 -4.79
N ALA A 65 2.57 -8.80 -3.57
CA ALA A 65 2.21 -9.52 -2.34
C ALA A 65 0.68 -9.66 -2.20
N LEU A 66 -0.07 -8.58 -2.46
CA LEU A 66 -1.53 -8.61 -2.48
C LEU A 66 -2.06 -9.57 -3.54
N GLN A 67 -1.56 -9.51 -4.78
CA GLN A 67 -2.00 -10.40 -5.85
C GLN A 67 -1.82 -11.89 -5.48
N ALA A 68 -0.68 -12.23 -4.86
CA ALA A 68 -0.40 -13.58 -4.39
C ALA A 68 -1.43 -14.04 -3.33
N GLU A 69 -1.68 -13.23 -2.31
CA GLU A 69 -2.61 -13.57 -1.23
C GLU A 69 -4.08 -13.58 -1.67
N LEU A 70 -4.48 -12.67 -2.55
CA LEU A 70 -5.85 -12.59 -3.08
C LEU A 70 -6.24 -13.82 -3.91
N SER A 71 -5.26 -14.46 -4.57
CA SER A 71 -5.49 -15.70 -5.31
C SER A 71 -5.90 -16.84 -4.38
N GLY A 72 -5.24 -16.96 -3.21
CA GLY A 72 -5.55 -17.96 -2.19
C GLY A 72 -6.92 -17.73 -1.52
N LEU A 73 -7.33 -16.47 -1.36
CA LEU A 73 -8.63 -16.13 -0.79
C LEU A 73 -9.82 -16.53 -1.68
N ASN A 74 -9.65 -16.64 -3.00
CA ASN A 74 -10.75 -17.04 -3.90
C ASN A 74 -11.26 -18.46 -3.63
N ALA A 75 -10.40 -19.33 -3.11
CA ALA A 75 -10.74 -20.71 -2.79
C ALA A 75 -11.41 -20.88 -1.40
N GLN A 76 -11.42 -19.81 -0.58
CA GLN A 76 -11.91 -19.86 0.80
C GLN A 76 -13.36 -19.36 0.89
N VAL A 77 -14.19 -20.06 1.67
CA VAL A 77 -15.61 -19.70 1.86
C VAL A 77 -15.78 -18.27 2.37
N ASN A 78 -14.94 -17.87 3.34
CA ASN A 78 -14.95 -16.52 3.92
C ASN A 78 -14.01 -15.53 3.19
N GLY A 79 -13.47 -15.92 2.04
CA GLY A 79 -12.51 -15.14 1.25
C GLY A 79 -13.02 -13.77 0.81
N PRO A 80 -14.22 -13.65 0.20
CA PRO A 80 -14.76 -12.36 -0.22
C PRO A 80 -14.90 -11.35 0.93
N GLN A 81 -15.34 -11.80 2.10
CA GLN A 81 -15.43 -10.94 3.29
C GLN A 81 -14.06 -10.49 3.78
N ALA A 82 -13.06 -11.38 3.78
CA ALA A 82 -11.68 -11.04 4.13
C ALA A 82 -11.10 -10.00 3.14
N LYS A 83 -11.33 -10.17 1.83
CA LYS A 83 -10.91 -9.19 0.81
C LYS A 83 -11.50 -7.81 1.07
N GLN A 84 -12.79 -7.73 1.37
CA GLN A 84 -13.44 -6.45 1.67
C GLN A 84 -12.84 -5.77 2.91
N LYS A 85 -12.49 -6.55 3.95
CA LYS A 85 -11.80 -6.03 5.13
C LYS A 85 -10.41 -5.47 4.79
N VAL A 86 -9.61 -6.19 4.00
CA VAL A 86 -8.29 -5.72 3.53
C VAL A 86 -8.42 -4.42 2.73
N ALA A 87 -9.34 -4.37 1.77
CA ALA A 87 -9.57 -3.16 0.97
C ALA A 87 -9.95 -1.96 1.85
N SER A 88 -10.80 -2.18 2.85
CA SER A 88 -11.25 -1.13 3.76
C SER A 88 -10.10 -0.56 4.60
N ASP A 89 -9.24 -1.44 5.13
CA ASP A 89 -8.06 -1.04 5.91
C ASP A 89 -7.06 -0.24 5.05
N LEU A 90 -6.78 -0.69 3.83
CA LEU A 90 -5.90 0.04 2.90
C LEU A 90 -6.46 1.42 2.52
N VAL A 91 -7.79 1.54 2.34
CA VAL A 91 -8.44 2.83 2.09
C VAL A 91 -8.34 3.75 3.31
N GLU A 92 -8.48 3.22 4.53
CA GLU A 92 -8.31 3.99 5.76
C GLU A 92 -6.88 4.52 5.89
N ARG A 93 -5.89 3.65 5.69
CA ARG A 93 -4.47 4.02 5.67
C ARG A 93 -4.15 5.04 4.58
N LEU A 94 -4.76 4.92 3.40
CA LEU A 94 -4.59 5.89 2.31
C LEU A 94 -5.07 7.28 2.72
N LYS A 95 -6.24 7.35 3.35
CA LYS A 95 -6.78 8.61 3.89
C LYS A 95 -5.88 9.19 4.97
N GLN A 96 -5.37 8.34 5.87
CA GLN A 96 -4.45 8.75 6.92
C GLN A 96 -3.15 9.29 6.33
N ALA A 97 -2.50 8.56 5.42
CA ALA A 97 -1.28 8.96 4.73
C ALA A 97 -1.45 10.30 3.99
N ARG A 98 -2.60 10.52 3.34
CA ARG A 98 -2.92 11.82 2.74
C ARG A 98 -3.02 12.92 3.79
N SER A 99 -3.70 12.67 4.90
CA SER A 99 -3.90 13.67 5.96
C SER A 99 -2.60 14.08 6.65
N THR A 100 -1.61 13.19 6.66
CA THR A 100 -0.26 13.43 7.20
C THR A 100 0.76 13.80 6.12
N GLU A 101 0.30 14.12 4.91
CA GLU A 101 1.13 14.50 3.76
C GLU A 101 2.23 13.49 3.39
N GLN A 102 2.03 12.21 3.70
CA GLN A 102 2.94 11.11 3.34
C GLN A 102 2.72 10.67 1.88
N TRP A 103 3.01 11.57 0.93
CA TRP A 103 2.69 11.39 -0.49
C TRP A 103 3.33 10.14 -1.12
N GLU A 104 4.49 9.70 -0.65
CA GLU A 104 5.09 8.45 -1.12
C GLU A 104 4.28 7.22 -0.69
N LEU A 105 3.82 7.20 0.56
CA LEU A 105 2.96 6.13 1.06
C LEU A 105 1.59 6.14 0.36
N VAL A 106 1.06 7.33 0.04
CA VAL A 106 -0.15 7.46 -0.78
C VAL A 106 0.00 6.73 -2.12
N LEU A 107 1.13 6.90 -2.81
CA LEU A 107 1.39 6.20 -4.08
C LEU A 107 1.50 4.68 -3.90
N VAL A 108 2.22 4.21 -2.87
CA VAL A 108 2.34 2.78 -2.55
C VAL A 108 0.97 2.16 -2.30
N LEU A 109 0.12 2.81 -1.51
CA LEU A 109 -1.24 2.34 -1.22
C LEU A 109 -2.16 2.37 -2.43
N CYS A 110 -1.98 3.35 -3.35
CA CYS A 110 -2.70 3.35 -4.62
C CYS A 110 -2.33 2.13 -5.48
N ASP A 111 -1.04 1.78 -5.58
CA ASP A 111 -0.61 0.58 -6.32
C ASP A 111 -1.22 -0.70 -5.74
N GLY A 112 -1.29 -0.81 -4.40
CA GLY A 112 -1.93 -1.95 -3.74
C GLY A 112 -3.44 -2.01 -3.98
N LEU A 113 -4.14 -0.88 -3.91
CA LEU A 113 -5.58 -0.81 -4.14
C LEU A 113 -5.96 -1.04 -5.60
N ASP A 114 -5.11 -0.65 -6.56
CA ASP A 114 -5.34 -0.88 -7.99
C ASP A 114 -5.32 -2.40 -8.33
N VAL A 115 -4.65 -3.22 -7.54
CA VAL A 115 -4.71 -4.69 -7.64
C VAL A 115 -6.07 -5.22 -7.17
N MET A 116 -6.63 -4.62 -6.12
CA MET A 116 -7.91 -5.06 -5.55
C MET A 116 -9.11 -4.60 -6.39
N GLU A 117 -9.04 -3.39 -6.92
CA GLU A 117 -10.09 -2.75 -7.71
C GLU A 117 -9.51 -2.16 -9.00
N PRO A 118 -9.17 -3.00 -10.00
CA PRO A 118 -8.61 -2.52 -11.26
C PRO A 118 -9.53 -1.52 -11.95
N GLY A 119 -9.01 -0.34 -12.29
CA GLY A 119 -9.76 0.71 -12.98
C GLY A 119 -10.68 1.53 -12.06
N GLY A 120 -10.56 1.41 -10.74
CA GLY A 120 -11.28 2.27 -9.80
C GLY A 120 -10.87 3.74 -9.94
N SER A 121 -11.83 4.65 -10.13
CA SER A 121 -11.56 6.10 -10.22
C SER A 121 -11.06 6.71 -8.91
N ARG A 122 -11.26 6.01 -7.78
CA ARG A 122 -10.91 6.50 -6.45
C ARG A 122 -9.40 6.72 -6.32
N THR A 123 -8.58 5.75 -6.70
CA THR A 123 -7.12 5.79 -6.56
C THR A 123 -6.46 6.82 -7.49
N SER A 124 -7.01 7.03 -8.69
CA SER A 124 -6.50 8.00 -9.67
C SER A 124 -6.35 9.41 -9.08
N ASN A 125 -7.40 9.92 -8.41
CA ASN A 125 -7.36 11.27 -7.83
C ASN A 125 -6.29 11.41 -6.73
N TYR A 126 -6.13 10.39 -5.87
CA TYR A 126 -5.09 10.39 -4.84
C TYR A 126 -3.69 10.32 -5.45
N ARG A 127 -3.52 9.52 -6.49
CA ARG A 127 -2.26 9.37 -7.23
C ARG A 127 -1.86 10.68 -7.90
N ASP A 128 -2.76 11.31 -8.64
CA ASP A 128 -2.50 12.59 -9.31
C ASP A 128 -2.13 13.69 -8.31
N GLN A 129 -2.87 13.75 -7.19
CA GLN A 129 -2.57 14.68 -6.11
C GLN A 129 -1.18 14.41 -5.50
N ALA A 130 -0.87 13.15 -5.19
CA ALA A 130 0.43 12.80 -4.60
C ALA A 130 1.60 13.07 -5.55
N LEU A 131 1.44 12.80 -6.85
CA LEU A 131 2.45 13.13 -7.87
C LEU A 131 2.67 14.65 -7.96
N ALA A 132 1.59 15.44 -7.96
CA ALA A 132 1.67 16.88 -7.98
C ALA A 132 2.39 17.43 -6.74
N GLU A 133 2.09 16.92 -5.55
CA GLU A 133 2.73 17.37 -4.30
C GLU A 133 4.19 16.93 -4.19
N LYS A 134 4.55 15.72 -4.68
CA LYS A 134 5.97 15.32 -4.78
C LYS A 134 6.77 16.21 -5.74
N ALA A 135 6.12 16.75 -6.77
CA ALA A 135 6.72 17.68 -7.72
C ALA A 135 6.75 19.13 -7.20
N ARG A 136 6.18 19.42 -6.02
CA ARG A 136 6.07 20.78 -5.47
C ARG A 136 7.47 21.38 -5.27
N PRO A 137 7.77 22.55 -5.86
CA PRO A 137 9.06 23.20 -5.66
C PRO A 137 9.27 23.66 -4.22
N THR A 138 10.51 23.59 -3.75
CA THR A 138 10.92 24.09 -2.43
C THR A 138 11.60 25.45 -2.60
N VAL A 139 11.15 26.45 -1.85
CA VAL A 139 11.63 27.83 -1.99
C VAL A 139 12.39 28.26 -0.73
N LYS A 140 13.52 28.93 -0.94
CA LYS A 140 14.28 29.61 0.10
C LYS A 140 14.43 31.08 -0.26
N VAL A 141 13.92 31.96 0.59
CA VAL A 141 14.08 33.41 0.42
C VAL A 141 15.53 33.80 0.75
N LYS A 142 16.14 34.62 -0.12
CA LYS A 142 17.47 35.18 0.07
C LYS A 142 17.43 36.62 0.58
N GLY A 143 16.41 37.37 0.18
CA GLY A 143 16.23 38.75 0.59
C GLY A 143 15.23 39.49 -0.27
N PHE A 144 15.09 40.78 0.03
CA PHE A 144 14.17 41.70 -0.63
C PHE A 144 14.97 42.87 -1.18
N PHE A 145 14.59 43.36 -2.35
CA PHE A 145 15.23 44.50 -2.99
C PHE A 145 14.18 45.46 -3.53
N GLU A 146 14.28 46.73 -3.14
CA GLU A 146 13.43 47.77 -3.70
C GLU A 146 14.11 48.41 -4.91
N GLN A 147 13.36 48.48 -6.01
CA GLN A 147 13.78 49.15 -7.22
C GLN A 147 12.61 49.98 -7.73
N ASP A 148 12.79 51.30 -7.84
CA ASP A 148 11.77 52.23 -8.33
C ASP A 148 10.44 52.15 -7.55
N GLY A 149 10.53 51.98 -6.22
CA GLY A 149 9.37 51.82 -5.35
C GLY A 149 8.69 50.45 -5.41
N VAL A 150 9.25 49.50 -6.17
CA VAL A 150 8.73 48.12 -6.28
C VAL A 150 9.61 47.14 -5.53
N THR A 151 9.02 46.42 -4.57
CA THR A 151 9.71 45.35 -3.84
C THR A 151 9.80 44.10 -4.69
N ASN A 152 11.02 43.62 -4.91
CA ASN A 152 11.32 42.36 -5.55
C ASN A 152 11.84 41.39 -4.50
N VAL A 153 11.46 40.12 -4.60
CA VAL A 153 11.92 39.05 -3.74
C VAL A 153 12.95 38.21 -4.49
N PHE A 154 14.11 38.01 -3.89
CA PHE A 154 15.15 37.13 -4.41
C PHE A 154 15.06 35.78 -3.71
N MET A 155 14.96 34.70 -4.49
CA MET A 155 14.66 33.35 -4.00
C MET A 155 15.50 32.31 -4.72
N ASP A 156 15.92 31.27 -4.00
CA ASP A 156 16.37 30.01 -4.60
C ASP A 156 15.21 29.03 -4.61
N VAL A 157 14.91 28.46 -5.77
CA VAL A 157 13.81 27.51 -5.96
C VAL A 157 14.38 26.18 -6.42
N PHE A 158 14.23 25.15 -5.60
CA PHE A 158 14.55 23.77 -5.97
C PHE A 158 13.33 23.13 -6.62
N VAL A 159 13.50 22.62 -7.85
CA VAL A 159 12.46 21.93 -8.60
C VAL A 159 12.71 20.42 -8.57
N PRO A 160 11.93 19.62 -7.83
CA PRO A 160 12.18 18.19 -7.67
C PRO A 160 12.19 17.40 -8.98
N THR A 161 11.40 17.82 -9.97
CA THR A 161 11.28 17.11 -11.26
C THR A 161 12.57 17.20 -12.09
N THR A 162 13.32 18.29 -11.99
CA THR A 162 14.59 18.47 -12.72
C THR A 162 15.81 18.28 -11.83
N GLY A 163 15.63 18.28 -10.50
CA GLY A 163 16.70 18.23 -9.52
C GLY A 163 17.58 19.48 -9.49
N LYS A 164 17.13 20.60 -10.09
CA LYS A 164 17.89 21.84 -10.20
C LYS A 164 17.39 22.90 -9.23
N THR A 165 18.31 23.72 -8.76
CA THR A 165 18.01 24.94 -8.02
C THR A 165 18.22 26.14 -8.93
N GLU A 166 17.21 26.99 -9.06
CA GLU A 166 17.25 28.22 -9.84
C GLU A 166 17.07 29.45 -8.94
N SER A 167 17.93 30.44 -9.11
CA SER A 167 17.79 31.72 -8.41
C SER A 167 16.92 32.65 -9.26
N VAL A 168 15.81 33.11 -8.68
CA VAL A 168 14.82 33.95 -9.34
C VAL A 168 14.59 35.25 -8.57
N LYS A 169 14.30 36.32 -9.30
CA LYS A 169 13.85 37.62 -8.78
C LYS A 169 12.43 37.87 -9.26
N ARG A 170 11.47 38.00 -8.35
CA ARG A 170 10.05 38.14 -8.69
C ARG A 170 9.33 39.19 -7.83
N ARG A 171 8.26 39.73 -8.38
CA ARG A 171 7.36 40.70 -7.73
C ARG A 171 6.05 40.03 -7.32
N GLU A 172 5.31 40.68 -6.42
CA GLU A 172 3.95 40.24 -6.09
C GLU A 172 3.09 40.13 -7.36
N GLY A 173 2.31 39.06 -7.45
CA GLY A 173 1.49 38.70 -8.59
C GLY A 173 2.21 37.91 -9.70
N GLU A 174 3.54 37.80 -9.68
CA GLU A 174 4.29 37.13 -10.75
C GLU A 174 4.31 35.60 -10.60
N GLU A 175 4.22 34.91 -11.73
CA GLU A 175 4.35 33.46 -11.82
C GLU A 175 5.80 33.02 -12.16
N PHE A 176 6.22 31.89 -11.62
CA PHE A 176 7.54 31.31 -11.87
C PHE A 176 7.59 29.85 -11.44
N LEU A 177 8.18 28.98 -12.25
CA LEU A 177 8.48 27.58 -11.89
C LEU A 177 7.29 26.82 -11.26
N GLY A 178 6.07 27.06 -11.74
CA GLY A 178 4.84 26.44 -11.22
C GLY A 178 4.27 27.07 -9.95
N LEU A 179 4.85 28.18 -9.47
CA LEU A 179 4.44 28.96 -8.32
C LEU A 179 3.94 30.35 -8.72
N VAL A 180 3.18 30.98 -7.84
CA VAL A 180 2.78 32.38 -7.92
C VAL A 180 3.15 33.07 -6.62
N LEU A 181 3.86 34.20 -6.67
CA LEU A 181 4.12 35.03 -5.49
C LEU A 181 2.87 35.86 -5.20
N GLU A 182 2.04 35.45 -4.25
CA GLU A 182 0.77 36.13 -3.99
C GLU A 182 0.96 37.41 -3.18
N LYS A 183 1.79 37.36 -2.14
CA LYS A 183 1.95 38.48 -1.21
C LYS A 183 3.24 38.41 -0.41
N ILE A 184 3.79 39.58 -0.06
CA ILE A 184 4.83 39.77 0.94
C ILE A 184 4.16 40.06 2.28
N VAL A 185 4.52 39.27 3.30
CA VAL A 185 3.84 39.27 4.60
C VAL A 185 4.74 39.92 5.66
N GLY A 186 4.11 40.78 6.48
CA GLY A 186 4.68 41.26 7.73
C GLY A 186 5.92 42.14 7.57
N ASP A 187 5.92 43.07 6.62
CA ASP A 187 7.06 43.96 6.32
C ASP A 187 8.34 43.18 6.01
N LYS A 188 8.29 42.37 4.94
CA LYS A 188 9.42 41.56 4.43
C LYS A 188 9.91 40.46 5.39
N LYS A 189 9.03 39.97 6.28
CA LYS A 189 9.32 38.82 7.18
C LYS A 189 9.02 37.47 6.56
N ALA A 190 8.12 37.42 5.58
CA ALA A 190 7.78 36.19 4.88
C ALA A 190 7.17 36.50 3.52
N ILE A 191 7.01 35.47 2.70
CA ILE A 191 6.24 35.51 1.46
C ILE A 191 5.17 34.42 1.47
N GLN A 192 4.04 34.72 0.86
CA GLN A 192 2.97 33.76 0.58
C GLN A 192 3.05 33.35 -0.89
N LEU A 193 3.16 32.05 -1.11
CA LEU A 193 3.26 31.43 -2.42
C LEU A 193 2.05 30.53 -2.66
N ARG A 194 1.58 30.47 -3.90
CA ARG A 194 0.59 29.49 -4.35
C ARG A 194 1.20 28.52 -5.34
N TYR A 195 1.01 27.23 -5.11
CA TYR A 195 1.38 26.18 -6.06
C TYR A 195 0.27 26.00 -7.10
N LYS A 196 0.59 26.16 -8.39
CA LYS A 196 -0.43 26.16 -9.45
C LYS A 196 -1.08 24.81 -9.66
N ALA A 197 -0.35 23.71 -9.47
CA ALA A 197 -0.88 22.38 -9.76
C ALA A 197 -1.99 21.96 -8.79
N THR A 198 -1.85 22.29 -7.51
CA THR A 198 -2.83 21.91 -6.46
C THR A 198 -3.64 23.07 -5.92
N GLY A 199 -3.27 24.31 -6.25
CA GLY A 199 -3.87 25.52 -5.71
C GLY A 199 -3.48 25.80 -4.24
N ALA A 200 -2.65 24.95 -3.62
CA ALA A 200 -2.24 25.08 -2.24
C ALA A 200 -1.40 26.35 -2.03
N THR A 201 -1.70 27.09 -0.96
CA THR A 201 -0.93 28.26 -0.54
C THR A 201 -0.06 27.91 0.66
N PHE A 202 1.17 28.41 0.69
CA PHE A 202 2.09 28.20 1.80
C PHE A 202 2.97 29.44 2.03
N THR A 203 3.43 29.58 3.28
CA THR A 203 4.24 30.72 3.72
C THR A 203 5.69 30.29 3.85
N VAL A 204 6.59 31.07 3.26
CA VAL A 204 8.04 30.86 3.37
C VAL A 204 8.62 32.03 4.18
N PRO A 205 9.25 31.76 5.33
CA PRO A 205 9.87 32.82 6.12
C PRO A 205 11.08 33.40 5.39
N ALA A 206 11.28 34.70 5.57
CA ALA A 206 12.52 35.37 5.22
C ALA A 206 13.64 34.93 6.19
N PRO A 207 14.92 35.02 5.77
CA PRO A 207 16.06 34.84 6.66
C PRO A 207 16.11 35.89 7.78
#